data_AF-A0A958ALD1-F1
#
_entry.id   AF-A0A958ALD1-F1
#
_cell.length_a   1.000
_cell.length_b   1.000
_cell.length_c   1.000
_cell.angle_alpha   90.00
_cell.angle_beta   90.00
_cell.angle_gamma   90.00
#
_symmetry.space_group_name_H-M   'P 1'
#
loop_
_entity.id
_entity.type
_entity.pdbx_description
1 polymer ?
#
loop_
_entity_poly.entity_id
_entity_poly.type
_entity_poly.pdbx_seq_one_letter_code
_entity_poly.pdbx_strand_id
1 'polypeptide(L)'
;SSLIGGTIRTALTHQEIEAILVQGFFPLVADTDFPQRKAQVGIREMGLAYESDPAISRHLAQFLSQHVGGDPADGGVAYPSAVLFNGGVMKAEPLRNQVLQLLRNWSQGEVRELEAVDLDRSVGLGAA
;
A
#
# COMPACT_ATOMS: atom_id res chain seq x y z
N SER A 1 -26.23 -17.93 36.51
CA SER A 1 -25.72 -16.66 36.00
C SER A 1 -24.22 -16.80 35.84
N SER A 2 -23.73 -17.06 34.62
CA SER A 2 -22.29 -17.12 34.35
C SER A 2 -22.05 -16.64 32.91
N LEU A 3 -21.95 -15.33 32.76
CA LEU A 3 -21.46 -14.69 31.55
C LEU A 3 -20.18 -13.96 31.93
N ILE A 4 -19.16 -14.10 31.08
CA ILE A 4 -17.76 -13.71 31.28
C ILE A 4 -16.91 -14.81 31.93
N GLY A 5 -16.78 -15.93 31.21
CA GLY A 5 -15.64 -16.83 31.39
C GLY A 5 -14.42 -16.27 30.68
N GLY A 6 -13.33 -16.07 31.42
CA GLY A 6 -11.95 -15.97 30.93
C GLY A 6 -11.63 -14.79 30.01
N THR A 7 -11.43 -13.59 30.54
CA THR A 7 -10.79 -12.50 29.80
C THR A 7 -9.33 -12.87 29.51
N ILE A 8 -9.01 -13.19 28.25
CA ILE A 8 -7.62 -13.35 27.80
C ILE A 8 -7.02 -11.95 27.69
N ARG A 9 -6.09 -11.62 28.60
CA ARG A 9 -5.31 -10.38 28.54
C ARG A 9 -3.96 -10.71 27.93
N THR A 10 -3.66 -10.12 26.78
CA THR A 10 -2.32 -10.18 26.17
C THR A 10 -1.74 -8.77 26.09
N ALA A 11 -0.42 -8.65 26.14
CA ALA A 11 0.27 -7.39 25.88
C ALA A 11 0.65 -7.37 24.40
N LEU A 12 0.40 -6.25 23.74
CA LEU A 12 0.91 -5.96 22.40
C LEU A 12 1.97 -4.87 22.55
N THR A 13 3.14 -5.14 22.01
CA THR A 13 4.22 -4.15 21.94
C THR A 13 3.98 -3.21 20.76
N HIS A 14 4.56 -2.01 20.84
CA HIS A 14 4.54 -1.06 19.73
C HIS A 14 5.11 -1.69 18.44
N GLN A 15 6.20 -2.43 18.56
CA GLN A 15 6.86 -3.09 17.43
C GLN A 15 5.98 -4.16 16.77
N GLU A 16 5.22 -4.93 17.55
CA GLU A 16 4.27 -5.91 17.01
C GLU A 16 3.14 -5.22 16.24
N ILE A 17 2.59 -4.13 16.79
CA ILE A 17 1.53 -3.37 16.11
C ILE A 17 2.05 -2.76 14.82
N GLU A 18 3.24 -2.15 14.85
CA GLU A 18 3.86 -1.56 13.67
C GLU A 18 4.11 -2.62 12.58
N ALA A 19 4.68 -3.77 12.94
CA ALA A 19 4.90 -4.87 12.01
C ALA A 19 3.57 -5.39 11.42
N ILE A 20 2.53 -5.57 12.24
CA ILE A 20 1.21 -6.02 11.78
C ILE A 20 0.60 -5.02 10.79
N LEU A 21 0.66 -3.72 11.09
CA LEU A 21 0.09 -2.68 10.23
C LEU A 21 0.87 -2.58 8.91
N VAL A 22 2.20 -2.53 8.97
CA VAL A 22 3.06 -2.43 7.78
C VAL A 22 2.89 -3.68 6.90
N GLN A 23 2.98 -4.89 7.48
CA GLN A 23 2.86 -6.13 6.72
C GLN A 23 1.42 -6.40 6.25
N GLY A 24 0.42 -5.93 6.99
CA GLY A 24 -0.99 -6.10 6.63
C GLY A 24 -1.40 -5.25 5.42
N PHE A 25 -0.97 -3.99 5.38
CA PHE A 25 -1.35 -3.04 4.33
C PHE A 25 -0.29 -2.86 3.23
N PHE A 26 0.99 -2.95 3.57
CA PHE A 26 2.11 -2.73 2.65
C PHE A 26 3.12 -3.90 2.65
N PRO A 27 2.67 -5.16 2.47
CA PRO A 27 3.61 -6.28 2.38
C PRO A 27 4.57 -6.12 1.20
N LEU A 28 5.78 -6.67 1.33
CA LEU A 28 6.66 -6.86 0.17
C LEU A 28 6.11 -8.05 -0.64
N VAL A 29 5.75 -7.80 -1.90
CA VAL A 29 5.12 -8.78 -2.80
C VAL A 29 5.82 -8.74 -4.16
N ALA A 30 5.64 -9.77 -4.99
CA ALA A 30 6.10 -9.72 -6.37
C ALA A 30 5.28 -8.70 -7.18
N ASP A 31 5.85 -8.20 -8.28
CA ASP A 31 5.16 -7.31 -9.23
C ASP A 31 4.04 -8.03 -10.01
N THR A 32 3.99 -9.36 -9.89
CA THR A 32 2.95 -10.24 -10.43
C THR A 32 1.89 -10.65 -9.39
N ASP A 33 2.06 -10.25 -8.12
CA ASP A 33 1.09 -10.53 -7.06
C ASP A 33 -0.06 -9.51 -7.09
N PHE A 34 -1.14 -9.85 -7.79
CA PHE A 34 -2.31 -8.98 -7.93
C PHE A 34 -3.36 -9.20 -6.83
N PRO A 35 -4.25 -8.21 -6.61
CA PRO A 35 -5.28 -8.30 -5.58
C PRO A 35 -6.16 -9.53 -5.77
N GLN A 36 -6.33 -10.30 -4.70
CA GLN A 36 -7.17 -11.49 -4.75
C GLN A 36 -8.62 -11.12 -4.47
N ARG A 37 -9.45 -11.09 -5.53
CA ARG A 37 -10.90 -10.97 -5.35
C ARG A 37 -11.43 -12.26 -4.72
N LYS A 38 -11.75 -12.22 -3.43
CA LYS A 38 -12.55 -13.28 -2.82
C LYS A 38 -13.96 -13.22 -3.43
N ALA A 39 -14.43 -14.35 -3.94
CA ALA A 39 -15.85 -14.48 -4.28
C ALA A 39 -16.66 -14.28 -2.99
N GLN A 40 -17.30 -13.12 -2.83
CA GLN A 40 -18.24 -12.92 -1.74
C GLN A 40 -19.50 -13.75 -2.01
N VAL A 41 -19.52 -14.98 -1.48
CA VAL A 41 -20.73 -15.79 -1.38
C VAL A 41 -21.40 -15.42 -0.06
N GLY A 42 -22.38 -14.51 -0.08
CA GLY A 42 -23.09 -14.11 1.14
C GLY A 42 -23.68 -12.69 1.13
N ILE A 43 -24.11 -12.26 2.31
CA ILE A 43 -24.73 -10.96 2.59
C ILE A 43 -23.76 -9.85 2.17
N ARG A 44 -24.12 -9.08 1.14
CA ARG A 44 -23.41 -7.85 0.77
C ARG A 44 -23.56 -6.86 1.93
N GLU A 45 -22.44 -6.38 2.46
CA GLU A 45 -22.42 -5.30 3.44
C GLU A 45 -23.13 -4.10 2.81
N MET A 46 -24.33 -3.81 3.31
CA MET A 46 -25.24 -2.83 2.71
C MET A 46 -24.70 -1.43 3.00
N GLY A 47 -23.90 -0.89 2.07
CA GLY A 47 -23.56 0.53 2.02
C GLY A 47 -22.09 0.90 2.14
N LEU A 48 -21.16 -0.05 2.33
CA LEU A 48 -19.73 0.25 2.40
C LEU A 48 -18.97 -0.65 1.42
N ALA A 49 -18.45 -0.05 0.34
CA ALA A 49 -17.63 -0.74 -0.66
C ALA A 49 -16.21 -0.96 -0.10
N TYR A 50 -16.07 -1.85 0.87
CA TYR A 50 -14.76 -2.22 1.39
C TYR A 50 -14.00 -3.07 0.37
N GLU A 51 -12.75 -2.71 0.12
CA GLU A 51 -11.84 -3.54 -0.66
C GLU A 51 -11.58 -4.85 0.10
N SER A 52 -11.64 -5.96 -0.64
CA SER A 52 -11.50 -7.32 -0.12
C SER A 52 -10.05 -7.72 0.18
N ASP A 53 -9.10 -7.11 -0.54
CA ASP A 53 -7.66 -7.30 -0.32
C ASP A 53 -7.05 -6.03 0.31
N PRO A 54 -6.70 -6.04 1.61
CA PRO A 54 -6.13 -4.87 2.28
C PRO A 54 -4.69 -4.56 1.87
N ALA A 55 -4.00 -5.46 1.15
CA ALA A 55 -2.62 -5.27 0.74
C ALA A 55 -2.52 -4.26 -0.42
N ILE A 56 -2.38 -2.98 -0.08
CA ILE A 56 -2.19 -1.87 -1.02
C ILE A 56 -1.04 -2.15 -2.00
N SER A 57 0.02 -2.84 -1.55
CA SER A 57 1.13 -3.26 -2.42
C SER A 57 0.68 -4.06 -3.65
N ARG A 58 -0.31 -4.96 -3.52
CA ARG A 58 -0.83 -5.76 -4.65
C ARG A 58 -1.62 -4.90 -5.63
N HIS A 59 -2.39 -3.96 -5.11
CA HIS A 59 -3.12 -2.98 -5.93
C HIS A 59 -2.15 -2.08 -6.70
N LEU A 60 -1.05 -1.67 -6.06
CA LEU A 60 0.01 -0.92 -6.72
C LEU A 60 0.69 -1.75 -7.83
N ALA A 61 0.95 -3.04 -7.60
CA ALA A 61 1.50 -3.94 -8.61
C ALA A 61 0.58 -4.03 -9.84
N GLN A 62 -0.73 -4.25 -9.61
CA GLN A 62 -1.73 -4.28 -10.68
C GLN A 62 -1.85 -2.93 -11.40
N PHE A 63 -1.80 -1.81 -10.67
CA PHE A 63 -1.84 -0.49 -11.28
C PHE A 63 -0.65 -0.28 -12.22
N LEU A 64 0.57 -0.55 -11.74
CA LEU A 64 1.77 -0.41 -12.55
C LEU A 64 1.74 -1.36 -13.75
N SER A 65 1.37 -2.64 -13.58
CA SER A 65 1.34 -3.59 -14.69
C SER A 65 0.44 -3.16 -15.86
N GLN A 66 -0.59 -2.34 -15.59
CA GLN A 66 -1.48 -1.79 -16.62
C GLN A 66 -0.91 -0.55 -17.33
N HIS A 67 0.02 0.17 -16.70
CA HIS A 67 0.54 1.46 -17.18
C HIS A 67 2.00 1.43 -17.62
N VAL A 68 2.72 0.36 -17.27
CA VAL A 68 4.15 0.16 -17.51
C VAL A 68 4.48 -0.34 -18.93
N GLY A 69 3.48 -0.60 -19.79
CA GLY A 69 3.64 -1.04 -21.17
C GLY A 69 4.10 0.05 -22.16
N GLY A 70 5.20 0.76 -21.87
CA GLY A 70 5.81 1.72 -22.80
C GLY A 70 6.47 1.05 -24.01
N ASP A 71 6.46 1.73 -25.15
CA ASP A 71 7.09 1.27 -26.40
C ASP A 71 8.61 1.08 -26.20
N PRO A 72 9.18 -0.10 -26.52
CA PRO A 72 10.63 -0.34 -26.45
C PRO A 72 11.48 0.66 -27.25
N ALA A 73 10.89 1.40 -28.19
CA ALA A 73 11.57 2.41 -28.99
C ALA A 73 12.08 3.64 -28.19
N ASP A 74 11.52 3.92 -27.01
CA ASP A 74 11.84 5.12 -26.22
C ASP A 74 12.92 4.93 -25.13
N GLY A 75 13.53 3.74 -25.02
CA GLY A 75 14.81 3.59 -24.30
C GLY A 75 14.79 3.69 -22.75
N GLY A 76 13.66 3.45 -22.08
CA GLY A 76 13.56 3.25 -20.61
C GLY A 76 12.46 4.12 -19.96
N VAL A 77 11.74 3.74 -18.90
CA VAL A 77 11.89 2.71 -17.86
C VAL A 77 10.50 2.09 -17.60
N ALA A 78 10.42 0.78 -17.41
CA ALA A 78 9.20 0.05 -17.07
C ALA A 78 8.69 0.32 -15.63
N TYR A 79 9.30 1.22 -14.86
CA TYR A 79 8.94 1.46 -13.46
C TYR A 79 9.25 2.92 -13.10
N PRO A 80 8.56 3.50 -12.10
CA PRO A 80 8.81 4.87 -11.69
C PRO A 80 10.23 5.04 -11.15
N SER A 81 10.96 6.03 -11.66
CA SER A 81 12.28 6.42 -11.14
C SER A 81 12.22 7.38 -9.96
N ALA A 82 11.04 7.95 -9.70
CA ALA A 82 10.79 8.87 -8.60
C ALA A 82 9.35 8.72 -8.08
N VAL A 83 9.16 8.97 -6.79
CA VAL A 83 7.86 8.90 -6.11
C VAL A 83 7.63 10.19 -5.34
N LEU A 84 6.49 10.83 -5.58
CA LEU A 84 5.98 11.92 -4.76
C LEU A 84 4.85 11.37 -3.89
N PHE A 85 5.06 11.33 -2.58
CA PHE A 85 4.05 10.88 -1.65
C PHE A 85 3.03 11.98 -1.36
N ASN A 86 1.78 11.58 -1.11
CA ASN A 86 0.66 12.46 -0.82
C ASN A 86 -0.27 11.80 0.20
N GLY A 87 -1.02 12.62 0.94
CA GLY A 87 -2.03 12.19 1.90
C GLY A 87 -1.49 11.88 3.30
N GLY A 88 -2.37 11.98 4.30
CA GLY A 88 -2.01 11.87 5.71
C GLY A 88 -1.42 10.52 6.14
N VAL A 89 -1.79 9.41 5.47
CA VAL A 89 -1.20 8.08 5.72
C VAL A 89 0.30 8.09 5.43
N MET A 90 0.71 8.80 4.39
CA MET A 90 2.10 8.85 3.96
C MET A 90 2.98 9.75 4.84
N LYS A 91 2.44 10.38 5.88
CA LYS A 91 3.28 11.04 6.91
C LYS A 91 4.13 10.05 7.69
N ALA A 92 3.66 8.81 7.83
CA ALA A 92 4.42 7.75 8.47
C ALA A 92 5.62 7.35 7.61
N GLU A 93 6.81 7.73 8.04
CA GLU A 93 8.07 7.37 7.37
C GLU A 93 8.24 5.85 7.16
N PRO A 94 7.87 4.96 8.12
CA PRO A 94 7.96 3.52 7.88
C PRO A 94 7.14 3.05 6.67
N LEU A 95 5.97 3.65 6.43
CA LEU A 95 5.13 3.30 5.27
C LEU A 95 5.73 3.80 3.96
N ARG A 96 6.28 5.03 3.94
CA ARG A 96 6.98 5.54 2.75
C ARG A 96 8.19 4.68 2.41
N ASN A 97 9.00 4.34 3.41
CA ASN A 97 10.17 3.47 3.25
C ASN A 97 9.77 2.08 2.71
N GLN A 98 8.69 1.51 3.21
CA GLN A 98 8.16 0.23 2.74
C GLN A 98 7.75 0.27 1.26
N VAL A 99 7.06 1.33 0.83
CA VAL A 99 6.66 1.52 -0.58
C VAL A 99 7.87 1.74 -1.47
N LEU A 100 8.85 2.55 -1.05
CA LEU A 100 10.09 2.75 -1.81
C LEU A 100 10.87 1.45 -1.94
N GLN A 101 10.95 0.64 -0.87
CA GLN A 101 11.59 -0.67 -0.90
C GLN A 101 10.90 -1.60 -1.90
N LEU A 102 9.56 -1.65 -1.87
CA LEU A 102 8.77 -2.44 -2.81
C LEU A 102 9.08 -2.07 -4.28
N LEU A 103 9.07 -0.78 -4.60
CA LEU A 103 9.34 -0.30 -5.97
C LEU A 103 10.79 -0.53 -6.41
N ARG A 104 11.76 -0.41 -5.49
CA ARG A 104 13.17 -0.75 -5.76
C ARG A 104 13.35 -2.23 -6.04
N ASN A 105 12.61 -3.10 -5.34
CA ASN A 105 12.64 -4.54 -5.58
C ASN A 105 12.11 -4.90 -6.97
N TRP A 106 11.05 -4.23 -7.43
CA TRP A 106 10.47 -4.48 -8.76
C TRP A 106 11.33 -3.92 -9.89
N SER A 107 11.80 -2.68 -9.74
CA SER A 107 12.59 -2.01 -10.79
C SER A 107 14.03 -2.49 -10.89
N GLN A 108 14.56 -3.16 -9.87
CA GLN A 108 15.99 -3.45 -9.69
C GLN A 108 16.89 -2.22 -9.88
N GLY A 109 16.35 -1.03 -9.58
CA GLY A 109 16.99 0.25 -9.83
C GLY A 109 16.76 1.26 -8.70
N GLU A 110 17.29 2.46 -8.89
CA GLU A 110 17.08 3.55 -7.93
C GLU A 110 15.69 4.17 -8.09
N VAL A 111 14.95 4.22 -6.98
CA VAL A 111 13.70 4.96 -6.85
C VAL A 111 13.91 6.07 -5.83
N ARG A 112 13.79 7.31 -6.27
CA ARG A 112 14.01 8.52 -5.44
C ARG A 112 12.70 9.01 -4.85
N GLU A 113 12.72 9.37 -3.57
CA GLU A 113 11.62 10.13 -2.97
C GLU A 113 11.76 11.61 -3.35
N LEU A 114 10.68 12.22 -3.83
CA LEU A 114 10.61 13.65 -4.07
C LEU A 114 10.06 14.34 -2.81
N GLU A 115 10.70 15.43 -2.39
CA GLU A 115 10.26 16.20 -1.22
C GLU A 115 8.89 16.86 -1.48
N ALA A 116 7.94 16.61 -0.58
CA ALA A 116 6.63 17.25 -0.58
C ALA A 116 6.62 18.41 0.43
N VAL A 117 6.06 19.55 0.03
CA VAL A 117 5.94 20.74 0.90
C VAL A 117 4.97 20.51 2.06
N ASP A 118 3.84 19.82 1.79
CA ASP A 118 2.84 19.41 2.79
C ASP A 118 2.03 18.23 2.21
N LEU A 119 2.15 17.05 2.83
CA LEU A 119 1.49 15.83 2.38
C LEU A 119 -0.05 15.90 2.52
N ASP A 120 -0.59 16.71 3.44
CA ASP A 120 -2.05 16.81 3.61
C ASP A 120 -2.67 17.76 2.59
N ARG A 121 -1.94 18.79 2.17
CA ARG A 121 -2.44 19.83 1.24
C ARG A 121 -2.14 19.54 -0.21
N SER A 122 -1.27 18.58 -0.51
CA SER A 122 -0.77 18.34 -1.87
C SER A 122 -1.87 18.00 -2.88
N VAL A 123 -2.92 17.28 -2.46
CA VAL A 123 -4.09 16.99 -3.32
C VAL A 123 -4.89 18.27 -3.60
N GLY A 124 -5.11 19.11 -2.58
CA GLY A 124 -5.86 20.37 -2.71
C GLY A 124 -5.11 21.44 -3.49
N LEU A 125 -3.78 21.44 -3.45
CA LEU A 125 -2.92 22.37 -4.19
C LEU A 125 -2.70 21.95 -5.65
N GLY A 126 -2.67 20.64 -5.94
CA GLY A 126 -2.46 20.13 -7.29
C GLY A 126 -3.70 20.11 -8.18
N ALA A 127 -4.90 20.19 -7.58
CA ALA A 127 -6.17 20.24 -8.31
C ALA A 127 -6.65 21.68 -8.61
N ALA A 128 -5.92 22.70 -8.14
CA ALA A 128 -6.24 24.12 -8.31
C ALA A 128 -5.68 24.69 -9.62
#